data_AF-A0A2N5IB47-F1
#
_entry.id   AF-A0A2N5IB47-F1
#
_cell.length_a   1.000
_cell.length_b   1.000
_cell.length_c   1.000
_cell.angle_alpha   90.00
_cell.angle_beta   90.00
_cell.angle_gamma   90.00
#
_symmetry.space_group_name_H-M   'P 1'
#
loop_
_entity.id
_entity.type
_entity.pdbx_description
1 polymer ?
#
loop_
_entity_poly.entity_id
_entity_poly.type
_entity_poly.pdbx_seq_one_letter_code
_entity_poly.pdbx_strand_id
1 'polypeptide(L)'
;MLDLFAMEFIVKDAVLVSDKSNQYHKVEIKESTGVYPYQVSVVSGSGQQIHGRQSYSFNKLEEAEERFNTFLSSYCEDGFSEKMVS
;
A
#
# COMPACT_ATOMS: atom_id res chain seq x y z
N MET A 1 33.11 3.86 -3.99
CA MET A 1 32.00 3.98 -3.03
C MET A 1 30.75 3.80 -3.85
N LEU A 2 30.28 2.55 -3.96
CA LEU A 2 29.04 2.26 -4.69
C LEU A 2 27.91 2.70 -3.75
N ASP A 3 27.16 3.73 -4.15
CA ASP A 3 25.83 3.96 -3.60
C ASP A 3 25.07 2.63 -3.79
N LEU A 4 24.90 1.91 -2.68
CA LEU A 4 23.97 0.80 -2.62
C LEU A 4 22.59 1.43 -2.81
N PHE A 5 22.14 1.54 -4.05
CA PHE A 5 20.74 1.82 -4.33
C PHE A 5 19.95 0.79 -3.53
N ALA A 6 19.27 1.25 -2.47
CA ALA A 6 18.33 0.42 -1.75
C ALA A 6 17.29 -0.01 -2.80
N MET A 7 17.40 -1.24 -3.25
CA MET A 7 16.57 -1.76 -4.32
C MET A 7 15.23 -2.07 -3.67
N GLU A 8 14.23 -1.22 -3.94
CA GLU A 8 12.88 -1.38 -3.43
C GLU A 8 12.04 -2.17 -4.44
N PHE A 9 11.45 -3.27 -4.01
CA PHE A 9 10.58 -4.11 -4.82
C PHE A 9 9.16 -4.07 -4.27
N ILE A 10 8.15 -3.95 -5.14
CA ILE A 10 6.76 -4.13 -4.72
C ILE A 10 6.51 -5.63 -4.60
N VAL A 11 6.22 -6.07 -3.38
CA VAL A 11 5.88 -7.48 -3.07
C VAL A 11 4.41 -7.73 -3.35
N LYS A 12 3.56 -6.77 -2.99
CA LYS A 12 2.11 -6.87 -3.12
C LYS A 12 1.51 -5.49 -3.25
N ASP A 13 0.49 -5.33 -4.08
CA ASP A 13 -0.29 -4.11 -4.14
C ASP A 13 -1.78 -4.38 -4.35
N ALA A 14 -2.58 -3.40 -3.97
CA ALA A 14 -4.02 -3.37 -4.21
C ALA A 14 -4.47 -1.92 -4.39
N VAL A 15 -5.44 -1.73 -5.27
CA VAL A 15 -6.12 -0.44 -5.46
C VAL A 15 -7.59 -0.65 -5.17
N LEU A 16 -8.10 0.03 -4.16
CA LEU A 16 -9.53 0.07 -3.87
C LEU A 16 -10.11 1.39 -4.35
N VAL A 17 -11.27 1.33 -4.98
CA VAL A 17 -11.97 2.50 -5.52
C VAL A 17 -13.37 2.57 -4.96
N SER A 18 -13.88 3.78 -4.77
CA SER A 18 -15.29 4.00 -4.42
C SER A 18 -16.07 4.38 -5.67
N ASP A 19 -17.05 3.56 -6.04
CA ASP A 19 -17.97 3.83 -7.15
C ASP A 19 -18.84 5.07 -6.90
N LYS A 20 -18.94 5.54 -5.66
CA LYS A 20 -19.79 6.67 -5.27
C LYS A 20 -19.07 8.02 -5.24
N SER A 21 -17.79 8.04 -4.87
CA SER A 21 -17.05 9.28 -4.58
C SER A 21 -15.86 9.55 -5.51
N ASN A 22 -15.58 8.67 -6.48
CA ASN A 22 -14.38 8.76 -7.34
C ASN A 22 -13.09 8.89 -6.51
N GLN A 23 -13.09 8.29 -5.32
CA GLN A 23 -11.95 8.21 -4.41
C GLN A 23 -11.26 6.87 -4.59
N TYR A 24 -9.97 6.83 -4.27
CA TYR A 24 -9.19 5.61 -4.28
C TYR A 24 -8.24 5.53 -3.08
N HIS A 25 -7.95 4.30 -2.70
CA HIS A 25 -6.88 3.93 -1.79
C HIS A 25 -5.98 2.93 -2.49
N LYS A 26 -4.69 3.24 -2.62
CA LYS A 26 -3.66 2.30 -3.08
C LYS A 26 -2.85 1.85 -1.88
N VAL A 27 -2.83 0.55 -1.62
CA VAL A 27 -2.04 -0.08 -0.56
C VAL A 27 -0.95 -0.91 -1.22
N GLU A 28 0.29 -0.78 -0.78
CA GLU A 28 1.45 -1.50 -1.33
C GLU A 28 2.31 -2.05 -0.19
N ILE A 29 2.80 -3.27 -0.31
CA ILE A 29 3.92 -3.81 0.46
C ILE A 29 5.18 -3.69 -0.41
N LYS A 30 6.20 -3.04 0.13
CA LYS A 30 7.52 -2.90 -0.48
C LYS A 30 8.56 -3.63 0.35
N GLU A 31 9.50 -4.27 -0.31
CA GLU A 31 10.67 -4.88 0.32
C GLU A 31 11.94 -4.12 -0.08
N SER A 32 12.85 -3.93 0.86
CA SER A 32 14.13 -3.26 0.70
C SER A 32 15.21 -3.96 1.52
N THR A 33 16.49 -3.72 1.22
CA THR A 33 17.62 -4.35 1.92
C THR A 33 17.97 -3.70 3.27
N GLY A 34 16.99 -3.10 3.96
CA GLY A 34 17.17 -2.35 5.21
C GLY A 34 16.94 -3.16 6.50
N VAL A 35 17.14 -2.50 7.65
CA VAL A 35 16.85 -3.09 8.99
C VAL A 35 15.36 -3.39 9.16
N TYR A 36 14.50 -2.56 8.56
CA TYR A 36 13.07 -2.80 8.38
C TYR A 36 12.82 -3.09 6.90
N PRO A 37 13.02 -4.33 6.45
CA PRO A 37 12.99 -4.65 5.04
C PRO A 37 11.61 -4.43 4.43
N TYR A 38 10.52 -4.58 5.19
CA TYR A 38 9.16 -4.49 4.66
C TYR A 38 8.50 -3.16 5.02
N GLN A 39 7.83 -2.53 4.06
CA GLN A 39 7.06 -1.31 4.28
C GLN A 39 5.68 -1.44 3.65
N VAL A 40 4.63 -1.17 4.43
CA VAL A 40 3.28 -0.99 3.93
C VAL A 40 3.05 0.50 3.69
N SER A 41 2.75 0.90 2.45
CA SER A 41 2.41 2.27 2.10
C SER A 41 0.97 2.38 1.62
N VAL A 42 0.27 3.41 2.08
CA VAL A 42 -1.08 3.76 1.66
C VAL A 42 -1.07 5.12 1.00
N VAL A 43 -1.64 5.23 -0.19
CA VAL A 43 -1.87 6.48 -0.90
C VAL A 43 -3.37 6.64 -1.13
N SER A 44 -3.93 7.75 -0.66
CA SER A 44 -5.36 8.07 -0.81
C SER A 44 -5.53 9.26 -1.73
N GLY A 45 -6.56 9.24 -2.59
CA GLY A 45 -6.78 10.30 -3.56
C GLY A 45 -8.18 10.31 -4.16
N SER A 46 -8.41 11.25 -5.06
CA SER A 46 -9.61 11.33 -5.90
C SER A 46 -9.25 11.75 -7.32
N GLY A 47 -9.75 11.01 -8.31
CA GLY A 47 -9.36 11.20 -9.71
C GLY A 47 -7.83 11.13 -9.87
N GLN A 48 -7.22 12.23 -10.34
CA GLN A 48 -5.76 12.35 -10.50
C GLN A 48 -5.06 13.02 -9.30
N GLN A 49 -5.80 13.42 -8.27
CA GLN A 49 -5.25 14.14 -7.11
C GLN A 49 -4.95 13.18 -5.96
N ILE A 50 -3.77 13.34 -5.36
CA ILE A 50 -3.37 12.64 -4.14
C ILE A 50 -3.70 13.54 -2.95
N HIS A 51 -4.39 12.99 -1.94
CA HIS A 51 -4.77 13.70 -0.71
C HIS A 51 -3.94 13.30 0.50
N GLY A 52 -3.42 12.08 0.54
CA GLY A 52 -2.68 11.60 1.69
C GLY A 52 -1.77 10.43 1.35
N ARG A 53 -0.66 10.34 2.10
CA ARG A 53 0.27 9.22 2.05
C ARG A 53 0.66 8.83 3.47
N GLN A 54 0.62 7.54 3.75
CA GLN A 54 1.07 6.94 5.02
C GLN A 54 2.00 5.77 4.72
N SER A 55 2.95 5.51 5.62
CA SER A 55 3.89 4.40 5.49
C SER A 55 4.21 3.81 6.85
N TYR A 56 4.28 2.48 6.91
CA TYR A 56 4.52 1.70 8.11
C TYR A 56 5.61 0.67 7.81
N SER A 57 6.67 0.65 8.62
CA SER A 57 7.81 -0.25 8.40
C SER A 57 7.79 -1.42 9.38
N PHE A 58 8.18 -2.59 8.89
CA PHE A 58 8.10 -3.87 9.58
C PHE A 58 9.40 -4.66 9.37
N ASN A 59 9.69 -5.53 10.34
CA ASN A 59 10.84 -6.43 10.27
C ASN A 59 10.52 -7.74 9.53
N LYS A 60 9.24 -8.12 9.49
CA LYS A 60 8.77 -9.39 8.93
C LYS A 60 7.69 -9.15 7.88
N LEU A 61 7.69 -9.98 6.84
CA LEU A 61 6.68 -9.94 5.78
C LEU A 61 5.28 -10.22 6.34
N GLU A 62 5.14 -11.22 7.22
CA GLU A 62 3.87 -11.62 7.82
C GLU A 62 3.18 -10.44 8.53
N GLU A 63 3.91 -9.66 9.33
CA GLU A 63 3.37 -8.46 10.01
C GLU A 63 2.93 -7.38 9.00
N ALA A 64 3.68 -7.21 7.91
CA ALA A 64 3.32 -6.29 6.84
C ALA A 64 2.06 -6.77 6.08
N GLU A 65 1.92 -8.08 5.85
CA GLU A 65 0.75 -8.69 5.22
C GLU A 65 -0.50 -8.59 6.09
N GLU A 66 -0.40 -8.82 7.40
CA GLU A 66 -1.49 -8.59 8.35
C GLU A 66 -1.96 -7.13 8.31
N ARG A 67 -1.01 -6.18 8.31
CA ARG A 67 -1.35 -4.76 8.22
C ARG A 67 -1.98 -4.39 6.89
N PHE A 68 -1.47 -4.93 5.79
CA PHE A 68 -2.04 -4.77 4.45
C PHE A 68 -3.48 -5.25 4.41
N ASN A 69 -3.75 -6.48 4.87
CA ASN A 69 -5.09 -7.06 4.90
C ASN A 69 -6.04 -6.27 5.82
N THR A 70 -5.54 -5.74 6.94
CA THR A 70 -6.31 -4.85 7.83
C THR A 70 -6.79 -3.60 7.09
N PHE A 71 -5.91 -2.97 6.29
CA PHE A 71 -6.31 -1.81 5.48
C PHE A 71 -7.36 -2.20 4.43
N LEU A 72 -7.16 -3.30 3.72
CA LEU A 72 -8.14 -3.77 2.74
C LEU A 72 -9.51 -4.00 3.37
N SER A 73 -9.55 -4.71 4.50
CA SER A 73 -10.80 -4.98 5.21
C SER A 73 -11.50 -3.69 5.63
N SER A 74 -10.76 -2.75 6.23
CA SER A 74 -11.32 -1.46 6.66
C SER A 74 -11.88 -0.66 5.49
N TYR A 75 -11.16 -0.58 4.37
CA TYR A 75 -11.65 0.16 3.20
C TYR A 75 -12.84 -0.54 2.52
N CYS A 76 -12.87 -1.88 2.52
CA CYS A 76 -14.04 -2.63 2.06
C CYS A 76 -15.28 -2.36 2.93
N GLU A 77 -15.12 -2.29 4.25
CA GLU A 77 -16.19 -1.91 5.18
C GLU A 77 -16.68 -0.47 4.96
N ASP A 78 -15.77 0.43 4.58
CA ASP A 78 -16.08 1.82 4.20
C ASP A 78 -16.73 1.93 2.79
N GLY A 79 -16.95 0.79 2.12
CA GLY A 79 -17.65 0.72 0.84
C GLY A 79 -16.77 0.95 -0.39
N PHE A 80 -15.46 0.76 -0.28
CA PHE A 80 -14.55 0.65 -1.42
C PHE A 80 -14.52 -0.79 -1.93
N SER A 81 -14.26 -0.96 -3.22
CA SER A 81 -14.11 -2.26 -3.85
C SER A 81 -12.73 -2.38 -4.48
N GLU A 82 -12.12 -3.56 -4.36
CA GLU A 82 -10.82 -3.83 -4.94
C GLU A 82 -10.95 -3.84 -6.47
N LYS A 83 -10.18 -2.97 -7.13
CA LYS A 83 -10.13 -2.89 -8.58
C LYS A 83 -9.05 -3.85 -9.07
N MET A 84 -9.49 -5.02 -9.57
CA MET A 84 -8.59 -5.90 -10.31
C MET A 84 -8.09 -5.16 -11.56
N VAL A 85 -6.80 -4.82 -11.59
CA VAL A 85 -6.14 -4.33 -12.80
C VAL A 85 -5.78 -5.58 -13.61
N SER A 86 -6.66 -5.92 -14.55
CA SER A 86 -6.46 -6.99 -15.55
C SER A 86 -5.32 -6.67 -16.51
#